data_AF-A0A1E5BHH8-F1
#
_entry.id   AF-A0A1E5BHH8-F1
#
_cell.length_a   1.000
_cell.length_b   1.000
_cell.length_c   1.000
_cell.angle_alpha   90.00
_cell.angle_beta   90.00
_cell.angle_gamma   90.00
#
_symmetry.space_group_name_H-M   'P 1'
#
loop_
_entity.id
_entity.type
_entity.pdbx_description
1 polymer ?
#
loop_
_entity_poly.entity_id
_entity_poly.type
_entity_poly.pdbx_seq_one_letter_code
_entity_poly.pdbx_strand_id
1 'polypeptide(L)' 'MKNVSENSIQWLGNNCCEISDFLDSHDFNHKSGTLIVHLADGDLHVDKGNYLVRLSNGNVTLSEQQT' A
#
# COMPACT_ATOMS: atom_id res chain seq x y z
N MET A 1 -7.23 11.81 -22.41
CA MET A 1 -6.21 11.48 -21.41
C MET A 1 -6.62 10.16 -20.78
N LYS A 2 -5.80 9.10 -20.84
CA LYS A 2 -6.17 7.82 -20.23
C LYS A 2 -6.13 8.01 -18.72
N ASN A 3 -7.29 7.92 -18.06
CA ASN A 3 -7.38 7.79 -16.61
C ASN A 3 -6.64 6.51 -16.24
N VAL A 4 -5.42 6.66 -15.72
CA VAL A 4 -4.77 5.60 -14.95
C VAL A 4 -5.61 5.51 -13.67
N SER A 5 -6.40 4.45 -13.52
CA SER A 5 -7.16 4.20 -12.30
C SER A 5 -6.16 3.88 -11.19
N GLU A 6 -5.74 4.91 -10.45
CA GLU A 6 -4.99 4.76 -9.22
C GLU A 6 -5.95 4.21 -8.16
N ASN A 7 -5.90 2.90 -7.96
CA ASN A 7 -6.59 2.28 -6.84
C ASN A 7 -5.72 2.50 -5.60
N SER A 8 -6.31 3.06 -4.54
CA SER A 8 -5.62 3.28 -3.27
C SER A 8 -6.37 2.65 -2.11
N ILE A 9 -5.62 2.30 -1.06
CA ILE A 9 -6.17 1.77 0.19
C ILE A 9 -5.43 2.41 1.36
N GLN A 10 -6.18 2.79 2.39
CA GLN A 10 -5.60 3.32 3.63
C GLN A 10 -5.18 2.18 4.54
N TRP A 11 -4.01 2.28 5.16
CA TRP A 11 -3.64 1.41 6.26
C TRP A 11 -4.29 1.89 7.56
N LEU A 12 -5.18 1.10 8.15
CA LEU A 12 -5.94 1.43 9.36
C LEU A 12 -5.32 0.85 10.64
N GLY A 13 -4.27 0.02 10.52
CA GLY A 13 -3.65 -0.67 11.64
C GLY A 13 -4.20 -2.07 11.90
N ASN A 14 -5.33 -2.43 11.28
CA ASN A 14 -6.07 -3.66 11.56
C ASN A 14 -6.80 -4.23 10.33
N ASN A 15 -6.67 -3.63 9.15
CA ASN A 15 -7.34 -4.05 7.91
C ASN A 15 -6.43 -4.94 7.04
N CYS A 16 -5.73 -5.89 7.67
CA CYS A 16 -4.76 -6.76 6.96
C CYS A 16 -5.43 -7.58 5.86
N CYS A 17 -6.67 -8.03 6.06
CA CYS A 17 -7.40 -8.80 5.05
C CYS A 17 -7.64 -7.96 3.78
N GLU A 18 -8.09 -6.71 3.95
CA GLU A 18 -8.32 -5.80 2.83
C GLU A 18 -7.01 -5.40 2.13
N ILE A 19 -5.91 -5.25 2.88
CA ILE A 19 -4.57 -5.07 2.30
C ILE A 19 -4.15 -6.31 1.49
N SER A 20 -4.44 -7.50 2.00
CA SER A 20 -4.15 -8.77 1.33
C SER A 20 -4.89 -8.92 0.02
N ASP A 21 -6.16 -8.51 -0.03
CA ASP A 21 -6.97 -8.51 -1.25
C ASP A 21 -6.54 -7.42 -2.24
N PHE A 22 -5.97 -6.32 -1.73
CA PHE A 22 -5.50 -5.20 -2.54
C PHE A 22 -4.16 -5.48 -3.25
N LEU A 23 -3.25 -6.16 -2.55
CA LEU A 23 -1.92 -6.51 -3.04
C LEU A 23 -1.95 -7.80 -3.88
N ASP A 24 -1.15 -7.86 -4.95
CA ASP A 24 -1.05 -9.08 -5.76
C ASP A 24 -0.31 -10.21 -5.02
N SER A 25 0.55 -9.87 -4.06
CA SER A 25 1.26 -10.81 -3.21
C SER A 25 0.90 -10.56 -1.75
N HIS A 26 0.83 -11.63 -0.97
CA HIS A 26 0.65 -11.57 0.48
C HIS A 26 1.99 -11.33 1.21
N ASP A 27 2.90 -10.60 0.56
CA ASP A 27 4.25 -10.38 1.05
C ASP A 27 4.33 -9.06 1.83
N PHE A 28 3.67 -9.06 2.99
CA PHE A 28 3.69 -7.95 3.91
C PHE A 28 3.59 -8.44 5.35
N ASN A 29 4.07 -7.62 6.27
CA ASN A 29 3.82 -7.78 7.69
C ASN A 29 3.47 -6.42 8.29
N HIS A 30 3.13 -6.41 9.58
CA HIS A 30 2.85 -5.17 10.30
C HIS A 30 3.47 -5.26 11.70
N LYS A 31 4.12 -4.18 12.12
CA LYS A 31 4.80 -4.08 13.40
C LYS A 31 4.67 -2.67 13.95
N SER A 32 4.32 -2.56 15.24
CA SER A 32 4.20 -1.28 15.95
C SER A 32 3.31 -0.23 15.24
N GLY A 33 2.28 -0.68 14.53
CA GLY A 33 1.36 0.22 13.80
C GLY A 33 1.78 0.59 12.39
N THR A 34 2.97 0.19 11.94
CA THR A 34 3.46 0.36 10.56
C THR A 34 3.25 -0.95 9.79
N LEU A 35 2.68 -0.84 8.59
CA LEU A 35 2.63 -1.90 7.60
C LEU A 35 3.94 -1.88 6.80
N ILE A 36 4.55 -3.04 6.58
CA ILE A 36 5.78 -3.20 5.80
C ILE A 36 5.44 -4.12 4.64
N VAL A 37 5.47 -3.60 3.42
CA VAL A 37 5.25 -4.37 2.18
C VAL A 37 6.61 -4.66 1.56
N HIS A 38 6.90 -5.93 1.30
CA HIS A 38 8.17 -6.36 0.73
C HIS A 38 8.08 -6.32 -0.80
N LEU A 39 8.78 -5.36 -1.40
CA LEU A 39 8.87 -5.18 -2.86
C LEU A 39 10.21 -5.73 -3.37
N ALA A 40 10.29 -5.96 -4.68
CA ALA A 40 11.52 -6.48 -5.30
C ALA A 40 12.73 -5.54 -5.15
N ASP A 41 12.48 -4.23 -5.00
CA ASP A 41 13.49 -3.18 -4.86
C ASP A 41 13.66 -2.68 -3.42
N GLY A 42 12.93 -3.24 -2.46
CA GLY A 42 13.05 -2.92 -1.04
C GLY A 42 11.72 -2.95 -0.29
N ASP A 43 11.75 -2.50 0.97
CA ASP A 43 10.55 -2.47 1.81
C ASP A 43 9.85 -1.12 1.70
N LEU A 44 8.53 -1.15 1.49
CA LEU A 44 7.66 0.02 1.57
C LEU A 44 7.02 0.08 2.96
N HIS A 45 7.33 1.14 3.71
CA HIS A 45 6.83 1.35 5.06
C HIS A 45 5.62 2.29 5.04
N VAL A 46 4.49 1.82 5.55
CA VAL A 46 3.22 2.56 5.52
C VAL A 46 2.71 2.73 6.95
N ASP A 47 2.84 3.95 7.46
CA ASP A 47 2.29 4.28 8.77
C ASP A 47 0.76 4.37 8.74
N LYS A 48 0.14 4.12 9.89
CA LYS A 48 -1.32 4.19 10.02
C LYS A 48 -1.84 5.55 9.57
N GLY A 49 -2.87 5.53 8.71
CA GLY A 49 -3.46 6.72 8.10
C GLY A 49 -2.90 7.06 6.72
N ASN A 50 -1.74 6.50 6.36
CA ASN A 50 -1.19 6.65 5.01
C ASN A 50 -1.87 5.70 4.03
N TYR A 51 -1.73 6.04 2.75
CA TYR A 51 -2.35 5.32 1.65
C TYR A 51 -1.30 4.59 0.82
N LEU A 52 -1.57 3.32 0.55
CA LEU A 52 -0.93 2.58 -0.52
C LEU A 52 -1.64 2.90 -1.82
N VAL A 53 -0.88 3.14 -2.88
CA VAL A 53 -1.38 3.39 -4.22
C VAL A 53 -0.84 2.30 -5.13
N ARG A 54 -1.74 1.61 -5.82
CA ARG A 54 -1.38 0.64 -6.85
C ARG A 54 -1.44 1.30 -8.20
N LEU A 55 -0.28 1.38 -8.84
CA LEU A 55 -0.09 1.92 -10.17
C LEU A 55 -0.57 0.91 -11.22
N SER A 56 -0.91 1.37 -12.42
CA SER A 56 -1.40 0.49 -13.51
C SER A 56 -0.40 -0.56 -13.97
N ASN A 57 0.88 -0.41 -13.64
CA ASN A 57 1.92 -1.39 -13.94
C ASN A 57 2.04 -2.49 -12.86
N GLY A 58 1.21 -2.46 -11.82
CA GLY A 58 1.24 -3.40 -10.70
C GLY A 58 2.14 -2.96 -9.54
N ASN A 59 2.95 -1.91 -9.71
CA ASN A 59 3.78 -1.41 -8.62
C ASN A 59 2.94 -0.74 -7.54
N VAL A 60 3.43 -0.80 -6.31
CA VAL A 60 2.81 -0.18 -5.14
C VAL A 60 3.73 0.93 -4.64
N THR A 61 3.15 2.08 -4.31
CA THR A 61 3.85 3.23 -3.75
C THR A 61 3.01 3.87 -2.65
N LEU A 62 3.59 4.81 -1.91
CA LEU A 62 2.86 5.68 -1.00
C LEU A 62 2.23 6.85 -1.75
N SER A 63 1.05 7.29 -1.31
CA SER A 63 0.56 8.64 -1.63
C SER A 63 1.20 9.65 -0.68
N GLU A 64 1.85 10.68 -1.23
CA GLU A 64 2.18 11.87 -0.45
C GLU A 64 0.85 12.60 -0.17
N GLN A 65 0.39 12.57 1.09
CA GLN A 65 -0.73 13.42 1.47
C GLN A 65 -0.31 14.88 1.28
N GLN A 66 -0.84 15.54 0.25
CA GLN A 66 -0.90 16.99 0.19
C GLN A 66 -1.80 17.43 1.36
N THR A 67 -1.17 17.92 2.44
CA THR A 67 -1.82 18.69 3.51
C THR A 67 -2.56 19.89 2.96
#